data_AF-A0A1V9F082-F1
#
_entry.id   AF-A0A1V9F082-F1
#
_cell.length_a   1.000
_cell.length_b   1.000
_cell.length_c   1.000
_cell.angle_alpha   90.00
_cell.angle_beta   90.00
_cell.angle_gamma   90.00
#
_symmetry.space_group_name_H-M   'P 1'
#
loop_
_entity.id
_entity.type
_entity.pdbx_description
1 polymer ?
#
loop_
_entity_poly.entity_id
_entity_poly.type
_entity_poly.pdbx_seq_one_letter_code
_entity_poly.pdbx_strand_id
1 'polypeptide(L)'
;MAGCQEMNQQETPAENVQVSTVDSTPQMIASEAVPEKALSDLSEGDITWSDSLLKMYMAFANTETFKQAHKNNFTLEWEYDNTVKTDSGVFDVYRIGHEISRDEGADTRFIVDQWIYLDTLRKQLYEFEPTANRLSKWWSSEGNKQLFYPVYELSSKTTAFVVNFYEVGKPRGIMDTLFDVFYPKKSQEKEPEGCRSCVPKKWKLYDTAGVYKLIRNETLEKEARCYFDTAFYVYGTNGYARSRIKNIALALDPCITNIFAFCLDNASLKSIGHPLFCSTQLIPIHYGKDYSKIEKSMDSYFVPSGDHADSVKTKIMGNVGNFYFYYHDDFTWEPKSSNSKCKFPGRGIRLIDNKRVSQFWMSDFVDLFGIECD
;
A
#
# COMPACT_ATOMS: atom_id res chain seq x y z
N MET A 1 14.46 -21.62 16.60
CA MET A 1 15.06 -20.28 16.53
C MET A 1 16.01 -20.26 15.35
N ALA A 2 15.51 -19.90 14.17
CA ALA A 2 16.33 -19.71 12.98
C ALA A 2 16.61 -18.21 12.89
N GLY A 3 17.87 -17.82 13.16
CA GLY A 3 18.31 -16.44 13.07
C GLY A 3 18.40 -15.97 11.62
N CYS A 4 18.25 -14.67 11.41
CA CYS A 4 18.49 -13.97 10.16
C CYS A 4 19.80 -14.47 9.50
N GLN A 5 19.70 -15.19 8.39
CA GLN A 5 20.86 -15.49 7.57
C GLN A 5 21.16 -14.29 6.69
N GLU A 6 22.31 -13.66 6.95
CA GLU A 6 22.93 -12.63 6.12
C GLU A 6 23.32 -13.25 4.76
N MET A 7 22.74 -12.73 3.67
CA MET A 7 23.27 -12.96 2.32
C MET A 7 24.42 -11.99 2.09
N ASN A 8 25.66 -12.44 2.32
CA ASN A 8 26.86 -11.75 1.88
C ASN A 8 26.98 -11.83 0.36
N GLN A 9 26.96 -10.67 -0.30
CA GLN A 9 27.34 -10.53 -1.70
C GLN A 9 28.87 -10.40 -1.78
N GLN A 10 29.53 -11.34 -2.46
CA GLN A 10 30.90 -11.16 -2.93
C GLN A 10 30.84 -10.43 -4.27
N GLU A 11 31.48 -9.26 -4.31
CA GLU A 11 31.74 -8.49 -5.53
C GLU A 11 32.80 -9.20 -6.38
N THR A 12 32.52 -9.36 -7.68
CA THR A 12 33.49 -9.73 -8.70
C THR A 12 33.63 -8.54 -9.66
N PRO A 13 34.85 -8.12 -10.06
CA PRO A 13 35.05 -6.88 -10.80
C PRO A 13 34.55 -6.97 -12.26
N ALA A 14 34.10 -5.81 -12.74
CA ALA A 14 33.46 -5.59 -14.02
C ALA A 14 34.38 -5.83 -15.22
N GLU A 15 33.86 -6.56 -16.21
CA GLU A 15 34.43 -6.67 -17.54
C GLU A 15 33.58 -5.86 -18.53
N ASN A 16 34.24 -4.96 -19.27
CA ASN A 16 33.64 -4.06 -20.25
C ASN A 16 33.03 -4.85 -21.42
N VAL A 17 31.71 -4.73 -21.63
CA VAL A 17 31.06 -5.17 -22.87
C VAL A 17 30.20 -4.05 -23.44
N GLN A 18 30.45 -3.74 -24.71
CA GLN A 18 29.76 -2.75 -25.52
C GLN A 18 28.28 -3.10 -25.71
N VAL A 19 27.43 -2.08 -25.60
CA VAL A 19 25.98 -2.14 -25.78
C VAL A 19 25.64 -2.36 -27.26
N SER A 20 24.98 -3.48 -27.57
CA SER A 20 24.19 -3.64 -28.80
C SER A 20 22.71 -3.72 -28.42
N THR A 21 21.88 -2.96 -29.14
CA THR A 21 20.41 -2.99 -29.02
C THR A 21 19.91 -4.31 -29.61
N VAL A 22 19.53 -5.26 -28.76
CA VAL A 22 18.92 -6.53 -29.17
C VAL A 22 17.42 -6.46 -28.90
N ASP A 23 16.67 -6.44 -29.99
CA ASP A 23 15.24 -6.67 -30.08
C ASP A 23 15.02 -8.19 -29.94
N SER A 24 14.88 -8.68 -28.71
CA SER A 24 14.68 -10.11 -28.44
C SER A 24 13.46 -10.32 -27.57
N THR A 25 12.37 -10.73 -28.22
CA THR A 25 11.19 -11.32 -27.57
C THR A 25 11.62 -12.61 -26.86
N PRO A 26 11.19 -12.88 -25.62
CA PRO A 26 11.43 -14.17 -24.98
C PRO A 26 10.69 -15.28 -25.73
N GLN A 27 11.41 -16.20 -26.37
CA GLN A 27 10.82 -17.45 -26.85
C GLN A 27 10.65 -18.41 -25.67
N MET A 28 9.41 -18.73 -25.31
CA MET A 28 9.08 -19.91 -24.52
C MET A 28 8.13 -20.82 -25.29
N ILE A 29 8.40 -22.12 -25.12
CA ILE A 29 7.89 -23.26 -25.86
C ILE A 29 6.36 -23.30 -25.84
N ALA A 30 5.77 -23.41 -27.03
CA ALA A 30 4.34 -23.56 -27.23
C ALA A 30 3.82 -24.87 -26.63
N SER A 31 2.69 -24.81 -25.93
CA SER A 31 1.88 -25.97 -25.56
C SER A 31 0.42 -25.73 -25.98
N GLU A 32 -0.25 -26.82 -26.33
CA GLU A 32 -1.37 -26.93 -27.27
C GLU A 32 -2.65 -26.15 -26.94
N ALA A 33 -3.40 -25.85 -28.00
CA ALA A 33 -4.66 -25.10 -28.00
C ALA A 33 -5.79 -25.82 -27.25
N VAL A 34 -6.51 -25.05 -26.43
CA VAL A 34 -7.77 -25.44 -25.76
C VAL A 34 -8.84 -24.43 -26.17
N PRO A 35 -10.06 -24.85 -26.52
CA PRO A 35 -10.96 -24.06 -27.35
C PRO A 35 -11.53 -22.82 -26.66
N GLU A 36 -11.63 -21.78 -27.47
CA GLU A 36 -12.21 -20.47 -27.24
C GLU A 36 -13.75 -20.56 -27.14
N LYS A 37 -14.31 -20.43 -25.94
CA LYS A 37 -15.60 -19.74 -25.74
C LYS A 37 -15.89 -19.40 -24.28
N ALA A 38 -16.46 -18.18 -24.15
CA ALA A 38 -17.21 -17.60 -23.04
C ALA A 38 -16.40 -16.83 -21.98
N LEU A 39 -16.15 -15.55 -22.27
CA LEU A 39 -16.40 -14.48 -21.29
C LEU A 39 -16.93 -13.22 -22.01
N SER A 40 -17.98 -13.40 -22.82
CA SER A 40 -18.83 -12.28 -23.27
C SER A 40 -19.89 -12.06 -22.19
N ASP A 41 -19.71 -11.00 -21.40
CA ASP A 41 -20.77 -10.16 -20.79
C ASP A 41 -20.13 -9.17 -19.78
N LEU A 42 -19.04 -8.51 -20.17
CA LEU A 42 -18.61 -7.29 -19.49
C LEU A 42 -19.34 -6.12 -20.13
N SER A 43 -20.39 -5.65 -19.46
CA SER A 43 -21.09 -4.42 -19.80
C SER A 43 -20.09 -3.27 -20.02
N GLU A 44 -20.28 -2.46 -21.08
CA GLU A 44 -19.58 -1.20 -21.30
C GLU A 44 -19.75 -0.27 -20.07
N GLY A 45 -18.88 -0.39 -19.06
CA GLY A 45 -19.27 0.12 -17.74
C GLY A 45 -18.23 0.11 -16.64
N ASP A 46 -17.52 -1.00 -16.43
CA ASP A 46 -16.66 -1.11 -15.25
C ASP A 46 -15.20 -1.08 -15.64
N ILE A 47 -14.42 -0.21 -14.98
CA ILE A 47 -12.95 -0.28 -15.06
C ILE A 47 -12.59 -1.65 -14.51
N THR A 48 -11.98 -2.49 -15.35
CA THR A 48 -11.57 -3.81 -14.92
C THR A 48 -10.53 -3.68 -13.79
N TRP A 49 -10.44 -4.69 -12.93
CA TRP A 49 -9.43 -4.68 -11.88
C TRP A 49 -8.02 -4.64 -12.48
N SER A 50 -7.79 -5.28 -13.63
CA SER A 50 -6.52 -5.24 -14.36
C SER A 50 -6.19 -3.84 -14.86
N ASP A 51 -7.15 -3.12 -15.47
CA ASP A 51 -6.96 -1.72 -15.87
C ASP A 51 -6.61 -0.83 -14.68
N SER A 52 -7.25 -1.07 -13.54
CA SER A 52 -6.96 -0.32 -12.31
C SER A 52 -5.53 -0.57 -11.82
N LEU A 53 -5.03 -1.81 -11.90
CA LEU A 53 -3.65 -2.15 -11.54
C LEU A 53 -2.63 -1.58 -12.54
N LEU A 54 -2.93 -1.61 -13.83
CA LEU A 54 -2.06 -1.03 -14.86
C LEU A 54 -2.00 0.49 -14.70
N LYS A 55 -3.14 1.18 -14.53
CA LYS A 55 -3.18 2.61 -14.21
C LYS A 55 -2.40 2.94 -12.93
N MET A 56 -2.50 2.10 -11.90
CA MET A 56 -1.71 2.23 -10.67
C MET A 56 -0.21 2.15 -10.98
N TYR A 57 0.19 1.11 -11.70
CA TYR A 57 1.58 0.91 -12.08
C TYR A 57 2.11 2.12 -12.84
N MET A 58 1.35 2.58 -13.84
CA MET A 58 1.71 3.74 -14.64
C MET A 58 1.85 5.03 -13.81
N ALA A 59 1.04 5.18 -12.76
CA ALA A 59 1.05 6.37 -11.90
C ALA A 59 2.16 6.36 -10.84
N PHE A 60 2.58 5.18 -10.36
CA PHE A 60 3.44 5.06 -9.18
C PHE A 60 4.74 4.30 -9.41
N ALA A 61 4.92 3.61 -10.53
CA ALA A 61 6.17 2.95 -10.85
C ALA A 61 7.27 4.01 -11.01
N ASN A 62 8.35 3.86 -10.25
CA ASN A 62 9.52 4.74 -10.31
C ASN A 62 10.72 4.02 -10.94
N THR A 63 10.48 3.27 -12.00
CA THR A 63 11.54 2.62 -12.77
C THR A 63 12.32 3.66 -13.57
N GLU A 64 13.56 3.34 -13.94
CA GLU A 64 14.38 4.26 -14.71
C GLU A 64 13.75 4.57 -16.07
N THR A 65 13.04 3.60 -16.65
CA THR A 65 12.33 3.77 -17.92
C THR A 65 11.23 4.81 -17.82
N PHE A 66 10.45 4.82 -16.74
CA PHE A 66 9.42 5.85 -16.52
C PHE A 66 10.04 7.24 -16.35
N LYS A 67 11.16 7.35 -15.63
CA LYS A 67 11.87 8.64 -15.50
C LYS A 67 12.37 9.15 -16.85
N GLN A 68 12.87 8.26 -17.71
CA GLN A 68 13.33 8.62 -19.05
C GLN A 68 12.16 9.03 -19.96
N ALA A 69 11.06 8.27 -19.96
CA ALA A 69 9.86 8.62 -20.71
C ALA A 69 9.34 10.00 -20.31
N HIS A 70 9.23 10.28 -19.01
CA HIS A 70 8.86 11.61 -18.52
C HIS A 70 9.85 12.70 -18.94
N LYS A 71 11.16 12.44 -18.85
CA LYS A 71 12.20 13.40 -19.27
C LYS A 71 12.11 13.73 -20.76
N ASN A 72 11.69 12.78 -21.58
CA ASN A 72 11.55 12.92 -23.03
C ASN A 72 10.14 13.37 -23.45
N ASN A 73 9.23 13.64 -22.51
CA ASN A 73 7.81 13.94 -22.75
C ASN A 73 7.08 12.87 -23.57
N PHE A 74 7.47 11.60 -23.42
CA PHE A 74 6.74 10.50 -24.02
C PHE A 74 5.48 10.20 -23.21
N THR A 75 4.38 9.94 -23.93
CA THR A 75 3.16 9.41 -23.33
C THR A 75 3.30 7.90 -23.31
N LEU A 76 3.37 7.34 -22.10
CA LEU A 76 3.41 5.90 -21.94
C LEU A 76 1.99 5.34 -22.03
N GLU A 77 1.85 4.23 -22.75
CA GLU A 77 0.63 3.45 -22.92
C GLU A 77 0.92 1.97 -22.62
N TRP A 78 -0.13 1.16 -22.55
CA TRP A 78 0.01 -0.29 -22.40
C TRP A 78 -0.79 -1.02 -23.47
N GLU A 79 -0.20 -2.08 -23.98
CA GLU A 79 -0.83 -3.00 -24.92
C GLU A 79 -0.85 -4.41 -24.31
N TYR A 80 -1.99 -5.08 -24.39
CA TYR A 80 -2.02 -6.52 -24.13
C TYR A 80 -1.14 -7.25 -25.14
N ASP A 81 -0.34 -8.20 -24.67
CA ASP A 81 0.50 -9.04 -25.52
C ASP A 81 -0.09 -10.44 -25.63
N ASN A 82 -0.06 -11.20 -24.53
CA ASN A 82 -0.54 -12.57 -24.50
C ASN A 82 -0.94 -13.02 -23.07
N THR A 83 -1.52 -14.22 -22.99
CA THR A 83 -1.75 -14.92 -21.72
C THR A 83 -0.76 -16.08 -21.61
N VAL A 84 0.02 -16.10 -20.53
CA VAL A 84 0.96 -17.17 -20.22
C VAL A 84 0.36 -18.08 -19.15
N LYS A 85 0.23 -19.37 -19.46
CA LYS A 85 -0.21 -20.39 -18.50
C LYS A 85 1.01 -21.15 -17.98
N THR A 86 1.08 -21.31 -16.66
CA THR A 86 2.10 -22.11 -15.98
C THR A 86 1.43 -23.10 -15.03
N ASP A 87 2.21 -24.00 -14.45
CA ASP A 87 1.72 -24.90 -13.40
C ASP A 87 1.24 -24.15 -12.14
N SER A 88 1.68 -22.90 -11.96
CA SER A 88 1.48 -22.10 -10.75
C SER A 88 0.45 -20.96 -10.90
N GLY A 89 -0.02 -20.69 -12.12
CA GLY A 89 -0.99 -19.63 -12.37
C GLY A 89 -1.21 -19.30 -13.86
N VAL A 90 -2.06 -18.30 -14.08
CA VAL A 90 -2.37 -17.74 -15.40
C VAL A 90 -2.06 -16.24 -15.35
N PHE A 91 -1.18 -15.80 -16.24
CA PHE A 91 -0.67 -14.45 -16.28
C PHE A 91 -1.11 -13.75 -17.57
N ASP A 92 -1.80 -12.62 -17.45
CA ASP A 92 -1.97 -11.71 -18.59
C ASP A 92 -0.76 -10.79 -18.67
N VAL A 93 -0.15 -10.75 -19.84
CA VAL A 93 1.09 -10.03 -20.09
C VAL A 93 0.78 -8.76 -20.87
N TYR A 94 1.33 -7.66 -20.38
CA TYR A 94 1.18 -6.34 -20.96
C TYR A 94 2.55 -5.74 -21.28
N ARG A 95 2.64 -5.10 -22.44
CA ARG A 95 3.77 -4.27 -22.86
C ARG A 95 3.46 -2.84 -22.51
N ILE A 96 4.25 -2.23 -21.64
CA ILE A 96 4.24 -0.79 -21.40
C ILE A 96 5.28 -0.17 -22.31
N GLY A 97 4.92 0.90 -22.99
CA GLY A 97 5.75 1.51 -24.01
C GLY A 97 5.26 2.88 -24.42
N HIS A 98 5.91 3.46 -25.43
CA HIS A 98 5.49 4.70 -26.06
C HIS A 98 5.58 4.59 -27.58
N GLU A 99 4.76 5.37 -28.28
CA GLU A 99 4.87 5.50 -29.73
C GLU A 99 5.93 6.52 -30.13
N ILE A 100 6.70 6.19 -31.17
CA ILE A 100 7.58 7.12 -31.88
C ILE A 100 7.12 7.19 -33.34
N SER A 101 6.90 8.40 -33.84
CA SER A 101 6.64 8.65 -35.27
C SER A 101 7.89 9.23 -35.94
N ARG A 102 8.35 8.65 -37.05
CA ARG A 102 9.52 9.16 -37.78
C ARG A 102 9.23 10.19 -38.86
N ASP A 103 8.02 10.25 -39.42
CA ASP A 103 7.67 11.18 -40.50
C ASP A 103 6.16 11.47 -40.49
N GLU A 104 5.74 12.63 -39.94
CA GLU A 104 4.35 13.13 -39.94
C GLU A 104 3.24 12.06 -39.81
N GLY A 105 3.44 11.04 -38.96
CA GLY A 105 2.45 9.99 -38.68
C GLY A 105 2.48 8.76 -39.60
N ALA A 106 3.35 8.66 -40.61
CA ALA A 106 3.33 7.56 -41.58
C ALA A 106 4.05 6.27 -41.12
N ASP A 107 5.01 6.35 -40.19
CA ASP A 107 5.70 5.21 -39.57
C ASP A 107 5.69 5.40 -38.04
N THR A 108 4.60 5.00 -37.40
CA THR A 108 4.48 4.91 -35.93
C THR A 108 4.92 3.53 -35.47
N ARG A 109 5.78 3.50 -34.45
CA ARG A 109 6.25 2.25 -33.83
C ARG A 109 6.07 2.33 -32.32
N PHE A 110 5.49 1.28 -31.75
CA PHE A 110 5.41 1.10 -30.30
C PHE A 110 6.73 0.55 -29.78
N ILE A 111 7.42 1.34 -28.96
CA ILE A 111 8.66 0.95 -28.30
C ILE A 111 8.33 0.40 -26.92
N VAL A 112 8.67 -0.86 -26.67
CA VAL A 112 8.42 -1.51 -25.38
C VAL A 112 9.47 -1.10 -24.37
N ASP A 113 9.02 -0.49 -23.29
CA ASP A 113 9.81 0.00 -22.17
C ASP A 113 9.85 -0.99 -21.00
N GLN A 114 8.74 -1.69 -20.76
CA GLN A 114 8.60 -2.60 -19.63
C GLN A 114 7.55 -3.68 -19.91
N TRP A 115 7.83 -4.90 -19.45
CA TRP A 115 6.89 -6.02 -19.47
C TRP A 115 6.28 -6.22 -18.08
N ILE A 116 4.95 -6.28 -18.04
CA ILE A 116 4.17 -6.48 -16.81
C ILE A 116 3.36 -7.76 -16.89
N TYR A 117 3.37 -8.53 -15.81
CA TYR A 117 2.65 -9.78 -15.69
C TYR A 117 1.59 -9.63 -14.60
N LEU A 118 0.33 -9.82 -14.96
CA LEU A 118 -0.81 -9.81 -14.04
C LEU A 118 -1.24 -11.25 -13.74
N ASP A 119 -1.03 -11.70 -12.50
CA ASP A 119 -1.58 -12.97 -12.03
C ASP A 119 -3.10 -12.82 -11.88
N THR A 120 -3.84 -13.40 -12.82
CA THR A 120 -5.30 -13.28 -12.91
C THR A 120 -6.05 -13.92 -11.75
N LEU A 121 -5.46 -14.95 -11.13
CA LEU A 121 -6.06 -15.68 -10.02
C LEU A 121 -5.83 -14.92 -8.70
N ARG A 122 -4.60 -14.47 -8.47
CA ARG A 122 -4.21 -13.82 -7.21
C ARG A 122 -4.37 -12.29 -7.24
N LYS A 123 -4.67 -11.72 -8.40
CA LYS A 123 -4.74 -10.27 -8.66
C LYS A 123 -3.45 -9.56 -8.25
N GLN A 124 -2.30 -10.08 -8.69
CA GLN A 124 -0.98 -9.54 -8.34
C GLN A 124 -0.25 -9.02 -9.58
N LEU A 125 0.54 -7.98 -9.40
CA LEU A 125 1.33 -7.37 -10.48
C LEU A 125 2.81 -7.68 -10.28
N TYR A 126 3.46 -8.17 -11.33
CA TYR A 126 4.89 -8.45 -11.38
C TYR A 126 5.54 -7.65 -12.49
N GLU A 127 6.74 -7.15 -12.19
CA GLU A 127 7.65 -6.57 -13.18
C GLU A 127 8.62 -7.65 -13.67
N PHE A 128 8.83 -7.72 -14.97
CA PHE A 128 9.92 -8.53 -15.53
C PHE A 128 11.21 -7.72 -15.59
N GLU A 129 12.28 -8.27 -15.01
CA GLU A 129 13.63 -7.70 -15.04
C GLU A 129 14.45 -8.47 -16.10
N PRO A 130 14.69 -7.90 -17.30
CA PRO A 130 15.32 -8.64 -18.39
C PRO A 130 16.75 -9.08 -18.08
N THR A 131 17.52 -8.24 -17.37
CA THR A 131 18.92 -8.50 -17.01
C THR A 131 19.06 -9.68 -16.05
N ALA A 132 18.13 -9.83 -15.12
CA ALA A 132 18.09 -10.92 -14.15
C ALA A 132 17.20 -12.09 -14.60
N ASN A 133 16.53 -11.95 -15.74
CA ASN A 133 15.55 -12.89 -16.28
C ASN A 133 14.57 -13.42 -15.22
N ARG A 134 13.95 -12.51 -14.46
CA ARG A 134 13.07 -12.87 -13.34
C ARG A 134 11.87 -11.95 -13.22
N LEU A 135 10.81 -12.47 -12.61
CA LEU A 135 9.66 -11.70 -12.18
C LEU A 135 9.87 -11.21 -10.74
N SER A 136 9.78 -9.91 -10.55
CA SER A 136 9.79 -9.26 -9.25
C SER A 136 8.38 -8.82 -8.91
N LYS A 137 7.87 -9.23 -7.75
CA LYS A 137 6.54 -8.83 -7.29
C LYS A 137 6.54 -7.33 -7.01
N TRP A 138 5.73 -6.58 -7.74
CA TRP A 138 5.59 -5.14 -7.56
C TRP A 138 4.46 -4.79 -6.60
N TRP A 139 3.29 -5.43 -6.76
CA TRP A 139 2.14 -5.19 -5.90
C TRP A 139 1.30 -6.46 -5.65
N SER A 140 0.67 -6.51 -4.48
CA SER A 140 -0.30 -7.54 -4.09
C SER A 140 -1.36 -6.96 -3.17
N SER A 141 -2.61 -7.38 -3.35
CA SER A 141 -3.71 -7.10 -2.42
C SER A 141 -3.60 -7.87 -1.10
N GLU A 142 -2.78 -8.91 -1.02
CA GLU A 142 -2.77 -9.91 0.07
C GLU A 142 -1.37 -10.09 0.71
N GLY A 143 -0.44 -9.13 0.58
CA GLY A 143 0.99 -9.36 0.84
C GLY A 143 1.75 -8.34 1.69
N ASN A 144 2.86 -8.82 2.28
CA ASN A 144 3.74 -8.20 3.29
C ASN A 144 4.41 -6.85 2.93
N LYS A 145 4.23 -6.34 1.71
CA LYS A 145 4.72 -5.02 1.28
C LYS A 145 3.61 -4.30 0.54
N GLN A 146 2.89 -3.45 1.28
CA GLN A 146 1.95 -2.52 0.70
C GLN A 146 2.73 -1.29 0.22
N LEU A 147 2.31 -0.72 -0.90
CA LEU A 147 2.87 0.55 -1.37
C LEU A 147 2.51 1.71 -0.42
N PHE A 148 1.38 1.59 0.26
CA PHE A 148 0.81 2.60 1.15
C PHE A 148 0.53 1.99 2.52
N TYR A 149 0.85 2.74 3.57
CA TYR A 149 0.43 2.45 4.94
C TYR A 149 -0.26 3.68 5.53
N PRO A 150 -1.36 3.52 6.29
CA PRO A 150 -2.02 4.64 6.94
C PRO A 150 -1.17 5.16 8.11
N VAL A 151 -1.06 6.48 8.26
CA VAL A 151 -0.27 7.15 9.30
C VAL A 151 -1.20 7.93 10.23
N TYR A 152 -1.14 7.64 11.53
CA TYR A 152 -1.98 8.26 12.55
C TYR A 152 -1.11 9.04 13.54
N GLU A 153 -1.63 10.17 14.01
CA GLU A 153 -1.14 10.85 15.21
C GLU A 153 -1.79 10.20 16.44
N LEU A 154 -1.22 9.08 16.88
CA LEU A 154 -1.75 8.26 17.99
C LEU A 154 -1.76 9.04 19.32
N SER A 155 -0.85 10.00 19.48
CA SER A 155 -0.83 10.97 20.58
C SER A 155 -0.05 12.22 20.16
N SER A 156 -0.02 13.25 21.00
CA SER A 156 0.85 14.44 20.81
C SER A 156 2.35 14.12 20.75
N LYS A 157 2.78 12.91 21.14
CA LYS A 157 4.17 12.46 21.16
C LYS A 157 4.47 11.35 20.16
N THR A 158 3.44 10.71 19.60
CA THR A 158 3.60 9.51 18.78
C THR A 158 2.80 9.63 17.49
N THR A 159 3.52 9.79 16.38
CA THR A 159 3.00 9.53 15.04
C THR A 159 3.50 8.17 14.58
N ALA A 160 2.63 7.33 14.03
CA ALA A 160 3.01 6.00 13.55
C ALA A 160 2.24 5.63 12.29
N PHE A 161 2.86 4.86 11.39
CA PHE A 161 2.04 4.06 10.49
C PHE A 161 1.57 2.80 11.20
N VAL A 162 0.36 2.37 10.83
CA VAL A 162 -0.38 1.36 11.57
C VAL A 162 -0.68 0.16 10.69
N VAL A 163 -0.50 -1.03 11.26
CA VAL A 163 -0.91 -2.31 10.67
C VAL A 163 -1.84 -2.98 11.66
N ASN A 164 -3.09 -3.20 11.25
CA ASN A 164 -4.08 -3.88 12.08
C ASN A 164 -3.68 -5.35 12.27
N PHE A 165 -4.03 -5.89 13.42
CA PHE A 165 -4.01 -7.33 13.63
C PHE A 165 -5.12 -7.98 12.80
N TYR A 166 -4.95 -9.27 12.56
CA TYR A 166 -5.91 -10.12 11.88
C TYR A 166 -7.34 -10.00 12.44
N GLU A 167 -8.27 -9.62 11.56
CA GLU A 167 -9.71 -9.80 11.76
C GLU A 167 -10.14 -11.19 11.26
N VAL A 168 -11.07 -11.82 11.99
CA VAL A 168 -11.60 -13.16 11.66
C VAL A 168 -12.12 -13.20 10.21
N GLY A 169 -11.55 -14.08 9.38
CA GLY A 169 -11.99 -14.30 7.99
C GLY A 169 -11.08 -13.72 6.90
N LYS A 170 -10.07 -12.91 7.25
CA LYS A 170 -9.04 -12.46 6.28
C LYS A 170 -7.91 -13.52 6.17
N PRO A 171 -6.83 -13.31 5.39
CA PRO A 171 -5.57 -14.06 5.52
C PRO A 171 -4.67 -13.46 6.62
N ARG A 172 -3.99 -14.30 7.42
CA ARG A 172 -3.05 -13.83 8.46
C ARG A 172 -1.81 -13.21 7.85
N GLY A 173 -1.45 -12.01 8.29
CA GLY A 173 -0.25 -11.31 7.86
C GLY A 173 1.01 -11.83 8.56
N ILE A 174 2.17 -11.42 8.06
CA ILE A 174 3.46 -11.71 8.70
C ILE A 174 3.54 -11.15 10.13
N MET A 175 2.91 -10.01 10.38
CA MET A 175 2.90 -9.37 11.69
C MET A 175 2.09 -10.20 12.71
N ASP A 176 0.97 -10.81 12.30
CA ASP A 176 0.20 -11.73 13.15
C ASP A 176 1.02 -12.97 13.50
N THR A 177 1.75 -13.50 12.52
CA THR A 177 2.61 -14.67 12.71
C THR A 177 3.72 -14.36 13.71
N LEU A 178 4.36 -13.19 13.58
CA LEU A 178 5.34 -12.72 14.55
C LEU A 178 4.72 -12.56 15.93
N PHE A 179 3.55 -11.93 16.03
CA PHE A 179 2.87 -11.75 17.31
C PHE A 179 2.62 -13.08 18.02
N ASP A 180 2.06 -14.08 17.33
CA ASP A 180 1.74 -15.39 17.90
C ASP A 180 2.99 -16.12 18.46
N VAL A 181 4.17 -15.89 17.87
CA VAL A 181 5.44 -16.44 18.36
C VAL A 181 5.84 -15.82 19.70
N PHE A 182 5.62 -14.51 19.87
CA PHE A 182 6.01 -13.76 21.07
C PHE A 182 4.91 -13.68 22.14
N TYR A 183 3.67 -13.98 21.77
CA TYR A 183 2.49 -13.97 22.62
C TYR A 183 1.68 -15.27 22.47
N PRO A 184 2.24 -16.45 22.82
CA PRO A 184 1.59 -17.73 22.59
C PRO A 184 0.34 -17.90 23.46
N LYS A 185 -0.73 -18.51 22.91
CA LYS A 185 -2.04 -18.73 23.57
C LYS A 185 -2.00 -19.26 25.02
N LYS A 186 -0.99 -20.05 25.41
CA LYS A 186 -0.81 -20.50 26.81
C LYS A 186 -0.57 -19.37 27.82
N SER A 187 -0.13 -18.20 27.37
CA SER A 187 -0.03 -16.98 28.18
C SER A 187 -1.39 -16.31 28.41
N GLN A 188 -2.41 -16.61 27.59
CA GLN A 188 -3.78 -16.13 27.75
C GLN A 188 -4.60 -17.00 28.74
N GLU A 189 -4.27 -18.29 28.88
CA GLU A 189 -5.02 -19.25 29.72
C GLU A 189 -4.77 -19.13 31.22
N LYS A 190 -3.71 -18.42 31.65
CA LYS A 190 -3.35 -18.26 33.07
C LYS A 190 -3.74 -16.93 33.67
N GLU A 191 -4.30 -16.03 32.87
CA GLU A 191 -4.75 -14.74 33.39
C GLU A 191 -6.18 -14.86 33.89
N PRO A 192 -6.50 -14.31 35.08
CA PRO A 192 -7.85 -14.38 35.63
C PRO A 192 -8.86 -13.83 34.62
N GLU A 193 -10.00 -14.52 34.49
CA GLU A 193 -11.13 -14.07 33.66
C GLU A 193 -11.37 -12.58 33.90
N GLY A 194 -11.12 -11.76 32.87
CA GLY A 194 -11.32 -10.31 32.91
C GLY A 194 -10.07 -9.44 32.78
N CYS A 195 -8.83 -9.97 32.87
CA CYS A 195 -7.63 -9.18 32.55
C CYS A 195 -7.03 -9.56 31.20
N ARG A 196 -7.55 -9.03 30.09
CA ARG A 196 -6.84 -9.03 28.78
C ARG A 196 -6.01 -7.76 28.55
N SER A 197 -5.98 -6.85 29.52
CA SER A 197 -5.19 -5.60 29.51
C SER A 197 -3.88 -5.71 30.30
N CYS A 198 -3.54 -6.91 30.76
CA CYS A 198 -2.36 -7.20 31.54
C CYS A 198 -1.12 -7.21 30.61
N VAL A 199 -0.41 -6.07 30.54
CA VAL A 199 0.89 -5.99 29.82
C VAL A 199 1.84 -7.03 30.39
N PRO A 200 2.39 -7.97 29.60
CA PRO A 200 3.30 -8.98 30.11
C PRO A 200 4.47 -8.34 30.85
N LYS A 201 4.91 -8.92 31.97
CA LYS A 201 5.96 -8.32 32.84
C LYS A 201 7.25 -7.91 32.13
N LYS A 202 7.57 -8.50 30.97
CA LYS A 202 8.78 -8.18 30.18
C LYS A 202 8.57 -7.06 29.15
N TRP A 203 7.34 -6.62 28.97
CA TRP A 203 6.95 -5.59 28.00
C TRP A 203 6.84 -4.25 28.73
N LYS A 204 7.22 -3.18 28.06
CA LYS A 204 7.31 -1.83 28.64
C LYS A 204 6.23 -0.94 28.05
N LEU A 205 5.60 -0.11 28.89
CA LEU A 205 4.75 0.98 28.40
C LEU A 205 5.62 1.98 27.62
N TYR A 206 5.15 2.37 26.44
CA TYR A 206 5.83 3.30 25.55
C TYR A 206 5.11 4.65 25.50
N ASP A 207 3.80 4.63 25.28
CA ASP A 207 2.97 5.82 25.26
C ASP A 207 1.59 5.51 25.86
N THR A 208 1.06 6.44 26.63
CA THR A 208 -0.24 6.36 27.30
C THR A 208 -1.04 7.66 27.18
N ALA A 209 -0.52 8.65 26.44
CA ALA A 209 -1.16 9.96 26.30
C ALA A 209 -2.29 9.96 25.26
N GLY A 210 -2.33 8.97 24.37
CA GLY A 210 -3.33 8.83 23.31
C GLY A 210 -4.50 7.90 23.68
N VAL A 211 -5.36 7.63 22.70
CA VAL A 211 -6.43 6.60 22.79
C VAL A 211 -5.81 5.24 23.11
N TYR A 212 -4.72 4.92 22.41
CA TYR A 212 -3.99 3.68 22.60
C TYR A 212 -2.99 3.77 23.75
N LYS A 213 -2.98 2.70 24.56
CA LYS A 213 -1.85 2.39 25.44
C LYS A 213 -0.85 1.56 24.64
N LEU A 214 0.22 2.21 24.19
CA LEU A 214 1.26 1.58 23.40
C LEU A 214 2.27 0.87 24.29
N ILE A 215 2.56 -0.39 23.96
CA ILE A 215 3.51 -1.27 24.66
C ILE A 215 4.62 -1.73 23.71
N ARG A 216 5.81 -1.97 24.26
CA ARG A 216 7.00 -2.40 23.53
C ARG A 216 7.58 -3.69 24.08
N ASN A 217 8.06 -4.51 23.15
CA ASN A 217 8.89 -5.66 23.42
C ASN A 217 10.12 -5.59 22.52
N GLU A 218 11.31 -5.51 23.11
CA GLU A 218 12.58 -5.31 22.37
C GLU A 218 12.88 -6.47 21.40
N THR A 219 12.50 -7.71 21.75
CA THR A 219 12.72 -8.88 20.89
C THR A 219 11.80 -8.88 19.68
N LEU A 220 10.50 -8.64 19.89
CA LEU A 220 9.52 -8.51 18.80
C LEU A 220 9.88 -7.33 17.89
N GLU A 221 10.27 -6.19 18.46
CA GLU A 221 10.69 -5.03 17.69
C GLU A 221 11.89 -5.36 16.79
N LYS A 222 12.88 -6.10 17.31
CA LYS A 222 14.04 -6.54 16.53
C LYS A 222 13.62 -7.40 15.33
N GLU A 223 12.73 -8.37 15.51
CA GLU A 223 12.24 -9.22 14.43
C GLU A 223 11.36 -8.46 13.43
N ALA A 224 10.48 -7.57 13.91
CA ALA A 224 9.61 -6.77 13.05
C ALA A 224 10.39 -5.80 12.16
N ARG A 225 11.54 -5.27 12.65
CA ARG A 225 12.42 -4.41 11.85
C ARG A 225 12.95 -5.09 10.58
N CYS A 226 13.13 -6.41 10.57
CA CYS A 226 13.58 -7.14 9.37
C CYS A 226 12.67 -6.93 8.14
N TYR A 227 11.42 -6.51 8.34
CA TYR A 227 10.46 -6.25 7.27
C TYR A 227 10.36 -4.77 6.89
N PHE A 228 10.72 -3.86 7.80
CA PHE A 228 10.40 -2.44 7.71
C PHE A 228 11.56 -1.49 8.05
N ASP A 229 12.81 -1.99 8.12
CA ASP A 229 13.98 -1.15 8.38
C ASP A 229 14.41 -0.32 7.15
N THR A 230 13.49 0.51 6.67
CA THR A 230 13.67 1.40 5.54
C THR A 230 13.20 2.80 5.90
N ALA A 231 13.63 3.78 5.10
CA ALA A 231 13.07 5.12 5.19
C ALA A 231 11.77 5.19 4.38
N PHE A 232 10.80 5.93 4.91
CA PHE A 232 9.50 6.15 4.29
C PHE A 232 9.34 7.62 3.90
N TYR A 233 8.61 7.86 2.83
CA TYR A 233 8.04 9.17 2.52
C TYR A 233 6.67 9.24 3.19
N VAL A 234 6.53 10.16 4.14
CA VAL A 234 5.30 10.39 4.90
C VAL A 234 4.61 11.61 4.31
N TYR A 235 3.37 11.43 3.89
CA TYR A 235 2.54 12.47 3.28
C TYR A 235 1.53 12.96 4.30
N GLY A 236 1.44 14.26 4.44
CA GLY A 236 0.47 14.93 5.29
C GLY A 236 -0.24 16.05 4.54
N THR A 237 -1.15 16.75 5.23
CA THR A 237 -2.03 17.76 4.64
C THR A 237 -1.33 18.91 3.93
N ASN A 238 -0.06 19.20 4.25
CA ASN A 238 0.69 20.33 3.72
C ASN A 238 1.96 19.94 2.94
N GLY A 239 2.20 18.65 2.69
CA GLY A 239 3.38 18.20 1.97
C GLY A 239 3.84 16.82 2.42
N TYR A 240 5.11 16.52 2.17
CA TYR A 240 5.70 15.25 2.56
C TYR A 240 7.09 15.44 3.17
N ALA A 241 7.51 14.44 3.96
CA ALA A 241 8.83 14.40 4.57
C ALA A 241 9.34 12.96 4.61
N ARG A 242 10.66 12.81 4.57
CA ARG A 242 11.30 11.51 4.73
C ARG A 242 11.52 11.22 6.20
N SER A 243 11.06 10.06 6.66
CA SER A 243 11.18 9.63 8.05
C SER A 243 11.65 8.18 8.15
N ARG A 244 12.08 7.76 9.34
CA ARG A 244 12.45 6.38 9.67
C ARG A 244 11.69 5.92 10.90
N ILE A 245 11.57 4.61 11.04
CA ILE A 245 10.95 3.99 12.21
C ILE A 245 11.89 4.11 13.41
N LYS A 246 11.51 4.95 14.38
CA LYS A 246 12.22 5.10 15.65
C LYS A 246 12.00 3.91 16.56
N ASN A 247 10.74 3.49 16.73
CA ASN A 247 10.36 2.40 17.62
C ASN A 247 9.21 1.61 16.99
N ILE A 248 9.03 0.35 17.39
CA ILE A 248 7.85 -0.45 17.03
C ILE A 248 7.13 -0.79 18.32
N ALA A 249 5.88 -0.39 18.41
CA ALA A 249 5.01 -0.65 19.55
C ALA A 249 3.76 -1.41 19.10
N LEU A 250 3.00 -1.87 20.09
CA LEU A 250 1.73 -2.54 19.92
C LEU A 250 0.67 -1.83 20.74
N ALA A 251 -0.58 -1.90 20.30
CA ALA A 251 -1.71 -1.66 21.17
C ALA A 251 -2.58 -2.92 21.21
N LEU A 252 -2.86 -3.38 22.42
CA LEU A 252 -3.74 -4.51 22.68
C LEU A 252 -4.91 -4.01 23.52
N ASP A 253 -6.12 -4.08 22.96
CA ASP A 253 -7.33 -3.66 23.63
C ASP A 253 -8.49 -4.60 23.28
N PRO A 254 -9.36 -4.96 24.24
CA PRO A 254 -10.49 -5.83 23.97
C PRO A 254 -11.60 -5.15 23.16
N CYS A 255 -11.67 -3.81 23.16
CA CYS A 255 -12.76 -3.09 22.54
C CYS A 255 -12.32 -2.30 21.31
N ILE A 256 -11.14 -1.69 21.30
CA ILE A 256 -10.64 -1.00 20.11
C ILE A 256 -9.73 -1.88 19.25
N THR A 257 -9.52 -1.52 17.98
CA THR A 257 -8.73 -2.32 17.04
C THR A 257 -7.31 -2.55 17.55
N ASN A 258 -6.86 -3.82 17.57
CA ASN A 258 -5.50 -4.20 17.92
C ASN A 258 -4.54 -3.82 16.79
N ILE A 259 -3.41 -3.17 17.14
CA ILE A 259 -2.53 -2.58 16.13
C ILE A 259 -1.04 -2.79 16.42
N PHE A 260 -0.26 -2.94 15.34
CA PHE A 260 1.16 -2.63 15.32
C PHE A 260 1.34 -1.15 14.96
N ALA A 261 2.09 -0.42 15.78
CA ALA A 261 2.41 0.98 15.60
C ALA A 261 3.90 1.16 15.30
N PHE A 262 4.23 1.46 14.05
CA PHE A 262 5.58 1.75 13.59
C PHE A 262 5.86 3.24 13.75
N CYS A 263 6.39 3.61 14.92
CA CYS A 263 6.53 4.98 15.38
C CYS A 263 7.59 5.72 14.57
N LEU A 264 7.20 6.83 13.96
CA LEU A 264 8.01 7.67 13.09
C LEU A 264 8.74 8.76 13.90
N ASP A 265 9.69 9.43 13.27
CA ASP A 265 10.34 10.59 13.87
C ASP A 265 9.48 11.85 13.75
N ASN A 266 8.73 12.21 14.79
CA ASN A 266 7.93 13.44 14.82
C ASN A 266 8.73 14.71 14.50
N ALA A 267 10.03 14.77 14.80
CA ALA A 267 10.84 15.95 14.47
C ALA A 267 10.93 16.16 12.95
N SER A 268 10.99 15.07 12.19
CA SER A 268 11.01 15.10 10.71
C SER A 268 9.67 15.48 10.07
N LEU A 269 8.56 15.40 10.83
CA LEU A 269 7.21 15.56 10.29
C LEU A 269 6.59 16.93 10.57
N LYS A 270 7.27 17.82 11.30
CA LYS A 270 6.68 19.10 11.74
C LYS A 270 6.20 20.00 10.60
N SER A 271 6.78 19.86 9.40
CA SER A 271 6.48 20.72 8.24
C SER A 271 5.33 20.21 7.38
N ILE A 272 4.83 18.99 7.58
CA ILE A 272 3.90 18.35 6.62
C ILE A 272 2.41 18.49 7.00
N GLY A 273 2.10 19.23 8.07
CA GLY A 273 0.75 19.27 8.62
C GLY A 273 0.39 17.93 9.29
N HIS A 274 -0.86 17.48 9.15
CA HIS A 274 -1.30 16.20 9.72
C HIS A 274 -0.86 15.04 8.83
N PRO A 275 -0.04 14.09 9.33
CA PRO A 275 0.36 12.90 8.59
C PRO A 275 -0.83 11.98 8.29
N LEU A 276 -0.90 11.43 7.07
CA LEU A 276 -2.06 10.65 6.59
C LEU A 276 -1.67 9.25 6.10
N PHE A 277 -0.60 9.14 5.32
CA PHE A 277 -0.09 7.86 4.86
C PHE A 277 1.41 7.95 4.56
N CYS A 278 2.04 6.81 4.39
CA CYS A 278 3.42 6.74 3.95
C CYS A 278 3.62 5.70 2.85
N SER A 279 4.69 5.91 2.07
CA SER A 279 5.14 4.98 1.04
C SER A 279 6.64 4.75 1.14
N THR A 280 7.09 3.59 0.70
CA THR A 280 8.52 3.29 0.53
C THR A 280 9.13 4.02 -0.67
N GLN A 281 8.29 4.59 -1.54
CA GLN A 281 8.69 5.32 -2.73
C GLN A 281 8.20 6.77 -2.67
N LEU A 282 8.93 7.66 -3.33
CA LEU A 282 8.49 9.05 -3.50
C LEU A 282 7.43 9.08 -4.58
N ILE A 283 6.28 9.67 -4.26
CA ILE A 283 5.10 9.79 -5.10
C ILE A 283 4.91 11.28 -5.36
N PRO A 284 4.83 11.70 -6.63
CA PRO A 284 4.73 13.11 -7.01
C PRO A 284 3.31 13.63 -6.82
N ILE A 285 2.85 13.71 -5.56
CA ILE A 285 1.49 14.17 -5.26
C ILE A 285 1.35 15.65 -5.55
N HIS A 286 0.34 15.99 -6.34
CA HIS A 286 -0.10 17.36 -6.53
C HIS A 286 -1.02 17.75 -5.39
N TYR A 287 -0.59 18.73 -4.59
CA TYR A 287 -1.40 19.34 -3.52
C TYR A 287 -2.23 20.47 -4.11
N GLY A 288 -3.51 20.22 -4.33
CA GLY A 288 -4.47 21.21 -4.81
C GLY A 288 -5.04 22.08 -3.70
N LYS A 289 -5.46 23.30 -4.05
CA LYS A 289 -6.14 24.23 -3.13
C LYS A 289 -7.67 24.13 -3.17
N ASP A 290 -8.23 23.55 -4.23
CA ASP A 290 -9.68 23.38 -4.39
C ASP A 290 -10.00 22.03 -5.03
N TYR A 291 -10.45 21.10 -4.18
CA TYR A 291 -11.03 19.82 -4.60
C TYR A 291 -12.53 19.75 -4.33
N SER A 292 -13.21 20.88 -4.09
CA SER A 292 -14.60 20.91 -3.62
C SER A 292 -15.58 20.16 -4.53
N LYS A 293 -15.35 20.18 -5.85
CA LYS A 293 -16.15 19.41 -6.82
C LYS A 293 -15.94 17.90 -6.67
N ILE A 294 -14.70 17.48 -6.46
CA ILE A 294 -14.33 16.08 -6.26
C ILE A 294 -14.83 15.59 -4.89
N GLU A 295 -14.65 16.37 -3.83
CA GLU A 295 -15.14 16.08 -2.47
C GLU A 295 -16.66 15.84 -2.49
N LYS A 296 -17.44 16.74 -3.11
CA LYS A 296 -18.88 16.57 -3.27
C LYS A 296 -19.25 15.31 -4.05
N SER A 297 -18.47 14.98 -5.08
CA SER A 297 -18.68 13.76 -5.86
C SER A 297 -18.33 12.51 -5.06
N MET A 298 -17.43 12.57 -4.07
CA MET A 298 -17.05 11.42 -3.25
C MET A 298 -18.02 11.17 -2.09
N ASP A 299 -18.51 12.24 -1.44
CA ASP A 299 -19.46 12.13 -0.32
C ASP A 299 -20.75 11.40 -0.71
N SER A 300 -21.15 11.43 -2.00
CA SER A 300 -22.30 10.64 -2.48
C SER A 300 -22.05 9.13 -2.54
N TYR A 301 -20.78 8.69 -2.55
CA TYR A 301 -20.40 7.27 -2.55
C TYR A 301 -20.04 6.75 -1.16
N PHE A 302 -19.83 7.63 -0.19
CA PHE A 302 -19.49 7.28 1.19
C PHE A 302 -20.61 7.72 2.12
N VAL A 303 -21.64 6.88 2.25
CA VAL A 303 -22.68 7.02 3.28
C VAL A 303 -22.47 5.91 4.29
N PRO A 304 -21.59 6.08 5.30
CA PRO A 304 -21.50 5.11 6.37
C PRO A 304 -22.87 5.05 7.05
N SER A 305 -23.45 3.85 7.11
CA SER A 305 -24.77 3.60 7.68
C SER A 305 -24.66 2.88 9.03
N GLY A 306 -25.61 3.11 9.93
CA GLY A 306 -25.66 2.45 11.23
C GLY A 306 -24.66 3.03 12.24
N ASP A 307 -24.12 2.19 13.11
CA ASP A 307 -23.29 2.61 14.25
C ASP A 307 -21.92 3.17 13.84
N HIS A 308 -21.48 2.83 12.62
CA HIS A 308 -20.27 3.36 11.99
C HIS A 308 -20.47 4.71 11.26
N ALA A 309 -21.68 5.30 11.32
CA ALA A 309 -21.93 6.60 10.73
C ALA A 309 -21.10 7.70 11.43
N ASP A 310 -20.32 8.41 10.63
CA ASP A 310 -19.51 9.54 11.02
C ASP A 310 -20.01 10.82 10.33
N SER A 311 -19.92 11.96 11.01
CA SER A 311 -20.32 13.26 10.47
C SER A 311 -19.16 14.05 9.84
N VAL A 312 -17.93 13.51 9.93
CA VAL A 312 -16.75 14.11 9.32
C VAL A 312 -16.76 13.89 7.81
N LYS A 313 -16.60 15.00 7.09
CA LYS A 313 -16.62 15.01 5.62
C LYS A 313 -15.32 14.50 5.03
N THR A 314 -15.41 13.89 3.85
CA THR A 314 -14.24 13.51 3.07
C THR A 314 -13.47 14.75 2.63
N LYS A 315 -12.15 14.69 2.75
CA LYS A 315 -11.22 15.71 2.26
C LYS A 315 -10.20 15.10 1.33
N ILE A 316 -9.91 15.81 0.24
CA ILE A 316 -8.83 15.43 -0.68
C ILE A 316 -7.55 16.14 -0.27
N MET A 317 -6.52 15.36 0.04
CA MET A 317 -5.19 15.85 0.33
C MET A 317 -4.46 16.27 -0.96
N GLY A 318 -4.60 15.46 -2.01
CA GLY A 318 -3.93 15.68 -3.28
C GLY A 318 -4.25 14.58 -4.29
N ASN A 319 -3.65 14.66 -5.47
CA ASN A 319 -3.84 13.65 -6.52
C ASN A 319 -2.58 13.37 -7.34
N VAL A 320 -2.53 12.19 -7.96
CA VAL A 320 -1.60 11.82 -9.03
C VAL A 320 -2.44 11.35 -10.21
N GLY A 321 -2.47 12.15 -11.28
CA GLY A 321 -3.42 11.93 -12.37
C GLY A 321 -4.85 11.81 -11.84
N ASN A 322 -5.48 10.67 -12.10
CA ASN A 322 -6.85 10.35 -11.68
C ASN A 322 -6.96 9.67 -10.31
N PHE A 323 -5.85 9.49 -9.59
CA PHE A 323 -5.82 8.92 -8.25
C PHE A 323 -5.89 10.03 -7.20
N TYR A 324 -6.98 10.08 -6.45
CA TYR A 324 -7.26 11.11 -5.45
C TYR A 324 -7.07 10.54 -4.05
N PHE A 325 -6.11 11.11 -3.31
CA PHE A 325 -5.77 10.75 -1.95
C PHE A 325 -6.72 11.48 -1.01
N TYR A 326 -7.49 10.72 -0.23
CA TYR A 326 -8.51 11.26 0.64
C TYR A 326 -8.32 10.82 2.09
N TYR A 327 -8.92 11.59 2.99
CA TYR A 327 -9.06 11.26 4.39
C TYR A 327 -10.42 11.73 4.93
N HIS A 328 -10.90 11.08 5.97
CA HIS A 328 -11.99 11.56 6.83
C HIS A 328 -11.46 11.48 8.26
N ASP A 329 -11.05 12.63 8.77
CA ASP A 329 -10.33 12.74 10.02
C ASP A 329 -10.44 14.20 10.50
N ASP A 330 -10.73 14.41 11.80
CA ASP A 330 -10.73 15.75 12.41
C ASP A 330 -9.47 16.04 13.24
N PHE A 331 -8.60 15.03 13.40
CA PHE A 331 -7.33 15.06 14.13
C PHE A 331 -7.47 15.40 15.62
N THR A 332 -8.65 15.19 16.22
CA THR A 332 -8.93 15.55 17.62
C THR A 332 -9.16 14.36 18.54
N TRP A 333 -8.63 13.19 18.16
CA TRP A 333 -8.77 11.88 18.84
C TRP A 333 -8.16 11.77 20.23
N GLU A 334 -7.92 12.86 20.96
CA GLU A 334 -7.39 12.75 22.32
C GLU A 334 -8.38 12.00 23.23
N PRO A 335 -7.89 11.14 24.14
CA PRO A 335 -8.77 10.39 25.03
C PRO A 335 -9.65 11.37 25.82
N LYS A 336 -10.97 11.30 25.58
CA LYS A 336 -12.04 12.15 26.17
C LYS A 336 -12.25 13.53 25.55
N SER A 337 -11.80 13.76 24.32
CA SER A 337 -12.27 14.93 23.57
C SER A 337 -13.75 14.75 23.21
N SER A 338 -14.65 15.38 23.97
CA SER A 338 -16.07 15.53 23.59
C SER A 338 -16.25 16.31 22.28
N ASN A 339 -15.16 16.81 21.71
CA ASN A 339 -15.13 17.64 20.52
C ASN A 339 -14.83 16.82 19.25
N SER A 340 -14.29 15.61 19.38
CA SER A 340 -14.09 14.72 18.24
C SER A 340 -15.44 14.31 17.71
N LYS A 341 -15.70 14.66 16.46
CA LYS A 341 -16.86 14.19 15.71
C LYS A 341 -16.54 12.93 14.93
N CYS A 342 -15.25 12.70 14.73
CA CYS A 342 -14.75 11.56 14.01
C CYS A 342 -14.72 10.34 14.93
N LYS A 343 -15.26 9.23 14.44
CA LYS A 343 -15.30 7.92 15.09
C LYS A 343 -14.35 6.91 14.47
N PHE A 344 -14.30 6.93 13.15
CA PHE A 344 -13.54 5.98 12.35
C PHE A 344 -12.64 6.81 11.44
N PRO A 345 -11.39 7.11 11.82
CA PRO A 345 -10.50 7.80 10.91
C PRO A 345 -10.20 6.86 9.75
N GLY A 346 -10.31 7.37 8.53
CA GLY A 346 -9.94 6.59 7.37
C GLY A 346 -9.20 7.40 6.34
N ARG A 347 -8.40 6.64 5.59
CA ARG A 347 -7.47 7.13 4.59
C ARG A 347 -7.61 6.24 3.40
N GLY A 348 -7.54 6.84 2.23
CA GLY A 348 -7.66 6.07 1.03
C GLY A 348 -7.23 6.82 -0.20
N ILE A 349 -7.34 6.09 -1.28
CA ILE A 349 -7.11 6.56 -2.62
C ILE A 349 -8.28 6.04 -3.45
N ARG A 350 -8.95 6.95 -4.14
CA ARG A 350 -9.95 6.63 -5.17
C ARG A 350 -9.36 6.87 -6.54
N LEU A 351 -9.74 6.03 -7.50
CA LEU A 351 -9.56 6.32 -8.91
C LEU A 351 -10.85 6.98 -9.43
N ILE A 352 -10.72 8.14 -10.05
CA ILE A 352 -11.83 8.83 -10.71
C ILE A 352 -11.58 8.88 -12.21
N ASP A 353 -12.35 8.14 -12.99
CA ASP A 353 -12.19 8.06 -14.44
C ASP A 353 -13.56 8.16 -15.12
N ASN A 354 -13.69 9.09 -16.08
CA ASN A 354 -14.96 9.34 -16.78
C ASN A 354 -16.19 9.48 -15.86
N LYS A 355 -16.04 10.20 -14.74
CA LYS A 355 -17.04 10.40 -13.66
C LYS A 355 -17.38 9.13 -12.85
N ARG A 356 -16.71 8.00 -13.09
CA ARG A 356 -16.81 6.81 -12.25
C ARG A 356 -15.81 6.90 -11.12
N VAL A 357 -16.23 6.52 -9.91
CA VAL A 357 -15.40 6.52 -8.71
C VAL A 357 -15.21 5.08 -8.27
N SER A 358 -13.96 4.60 -8.27
CA SER A 358 -13.61 3.27 -7.76
C SER A 358 -12.68 3.35 -6.54
N GLN A 359 -12.84 2.41 -5.62
CA GLN A 359 -11.97 2.26 -4.47
C GLN A 359 -10.65 1.62 -4.92
N PHE A 360 -9.54 2.34 -4.81
CA PHE A 360 -8.22 1.82 -5.22
C PHE A 360 -7.43 1.30 -4.02
N TRP A 361 -7.30 2.10 -2.96
CA TRP A 361 -6.69 1.68 -1.70
C TRP A 361 -7.45 2.30 -0.54
N MET A 362 -7.81 1.51 0.45
CA MET A 362 -8.40 2.00 1.69
C MET A 362 -7.60 1.36 2.81
N SER A 363 -7.20 2.16 3.80
CA SER A 363 -6.76 1.56 5.04
C SER A 363 -7.90 0.78 5.66
N ASP A 364 -7.61 -0.38 6.26
CA ASP A 364 -8.55 -0.96 7.22
C ASP A 364 -8.90 0.13 8.25
N PHE A 365 -10.18 0.24 8.59
CA PHE A 365 -10.62 1.20 9.58
C PHE A 365 -9.93 0.90 10.91
N VAL A 366 -9.61 1.95 11.64
CA VAL A 366 -9.13 1.81 13.01
C VAL A 366 -10.30 2.22 13.90
N ASP A 367 -10.95 1.24 14.52
CA ASP A 367 -11.98 1.52 15.50
C ASP A 367 -11.30 2.07 16.75
N LEU A 368 -11.58 3.34 17.05
CA LEU A 368 -11.05 4.06 18.21
C LEU A 368 -12.04 4.13 19.38
N PHE A 369 -13.28 3.66 19.20
CA PHE A 369 -14.38 3.80 20.16
C PHE A 369 -14.80 2.46 20.76
N GLY A 370 -14.54 1.40 20.02
CA GLY A 370 -14.69 0.02 20.42
C GLY A 370 -16.10 -0.51 20.28
N ILE A 371 -16.68 -0.24 19.11
CA ILE A 371 -18.00 -0.73 18.71
C ILE A 371 -18.02 -2.25 18.64
N GLU A 372 -16.88 -2.92 18.39
CA GLU A 372 -16.80 -4.39 18.41
C GLU A 372 -17.13 -5.03 19.79
N CYS A 373 -17.20 -4.23 20.86
CA CYS A 373 -17.60 -4.68 22.21
C CYS A 373 -19.10 -4.55 22.53
N ASP A 374 -19.91 -3.92 21.66
CA ASP A 374 -21.34 -3.65 21.91
C ASP A 374 -22.28 -4.83 21.56
#